data_AF-A0A412K9W2-F1
#
_entry.id   AF-A0A412K9W2-F1
#
_cell.length_a   1.000
_cell.length_b   1.000
_cell.length_c   1.000
_cell.angle_alpha   90.00
_cell.angle_beta   90.00
_cell.angle_gamma   90.00
#
_symmetry.space_group_name_H-M   'P 1'
#
loop_
_entity.id
_entity.type
_entity.pdbx_description
1 polymer ?
#
loop_
_entity_poly.entity_id
_entity_poly.type
_entity_poly.pdbx_seq_one_letter_code
_entity_poly.pdbx_strand_id
1 'polypeptide(L)'
;MSFVYDQKVVDSMYGSHVVSMAVDYGVDLVKMWPLQTNQELENDVKYAENLQVMFSGMMTQVLLKRSEEVDQSVAEAVYEGMDVLPGVDPEIIRTLMDANHAYDVMASYHGVDGIELFMETARILGIDVETRIEKEIQDLMENLSRTMRSASGFEVDDDVAENVGICQSATVDRNEFARRYLASMTVLDALINLMCYGTDDSQEQAIRVLPVLLFVNSMRNQLSIPPTFINAEQLINLFGLRDTARQFGRPQSVFDSSFNPLTFSTTVKYLAFFAGQEWLRHTRFLEWDPKQAEQDAKDEDERKSREALAKKYNLTSDGDNAASDADLDSSADSNLSEDSDSSEEAGSEPTEE
;
A
#
# COMPACT_ATOMS: atom_id res chain seq x y z
N MET A 1 -15.97 -23.38 -18.85
CA MET A 1 -15.06 -23.20 -20.02
C MET A 1 -13.63 -23.20 -19.53
N SER A 2 -12.61 -23.48 -20.37
CA SER A 2 -11.21 -23.24 -19.98
C SER A 2 -10.99 -21.75 -19.78
N PHE A 3 -10.39 -21.35 -18.66
CA PHE A 3 -9.87 -20.00 -18.52
C PHE A 3 -8.84 -19.74 -19.64
N VAL A 4 -9.08 -18.76 -20.50
CA VAL A 4 -8.19 -18.39 -21.61
C VAL A 4 -7.81 -16.92 -21.45
N TYR A 5 -6.51 -16.65 -21.49
CA TYR A 5 -5.96 -15.31 -21.44
C TYR A 5 -4.91 -15.12 -22.55
N ASP A 6 -4.69 -13.88 -22.97
CA ASP A 6 -3.70 -13.56 -23.99
C ASP A 6 -2.31 -13.45 -23.35
N GLN A 7 -1.51 -14.51 -23.46
CA GLN A 7 -0.15 -14.55 -22.94
C GLN A 7 0.72 -13.40 -23.47
N LYS A 8 0.52 -12.93 -24.71
CA LYS A 8 1.32 -11.81 -25.25
C LYS A 8 1.03 -10.50 -24.52
N VAL A 9 -0.21 -10.29 -24.10
CA VAL A 9 -0.61 -9.12 -23.33
C VAL A 9 -0.01 -9.19 -21.92
N VAL A 10 -0.06 -10.37 -21.28
CA VAL A 10 0.61 -10.61 -20.00
C VAL A 10 2.11 -10.37 -20.12
N ASP A 11 2.75 -10.93 -21.14
CA ASP A 11 4.19 -10.81 -21.36
C ASP A 11 4.61 -9.35 -21.60
N SER A 12 3.76 -8.56 -22.25
CA SER A 12 4.02 -7.13 -22.44
C SER A 12 4.13 -6.36 -21.13
N MET A 13 3.50 -6.85 -20.04
CA MET A 13 3.57 -6.20 -18.72
C MET A 13 4.93 -6.35 -18.04
N TYR A 14 5.75 -7.35 -18.38
CA TYR A 14 7.14 -7.42 -17.88
C TYR A 14 7.97 -6.21 -18.32
N GLY A 15 7.65 -5.61 -19.47
CA GLY A 15 8.29 -4.39 -19.97
C GLY A 15 7.73 -3.09 -19.38
N SER A 16 6.71 -3.16 -18.51
CA SER A 16 6.12 -1.98 -17.90
C SER A 16 6.99 -1.44 -16.77
N HIS A 17 7.32 -0.14 -16.80
CA HIS A 17 8.15 0.48 -15.77
C HIS A 17 7.53 0.43 -14.37
N VAL A 18 6.21 0.66 -14.25
CA VAL A 18 5.52 0.61 -12.94
C VAL A 18 5.50 -0.81 -12.37
N VAL A 19 5.32 -1.83 -13.22
CA VAL A 19 5.38 -3.24 -12.81
C VAL A 19 6.81 -3.60 -12.38
N SER A 20 7.79 -3.17 -13.17
CA SER A 20 9.22 -3.34 -12.86
C SER A 20 9.57 -2.78 -11.49
N MET A 21 9.17 -1.54 -11.19
CA MET A 21 9.42 -0.91 -9.88
C MET A 21 8.72 -1.64 -8.74
N ALA A 22 7.45 -2.03 -8.93
CA ALA A 22 6.72 -2.79 -7.92
C ALA A 22 7.45 -4.11 -7.61
N VAL A 23 7.84 -4.86 -8.64
CA VAL A 23 8.60 -6.12 -8.50
C VAL A 23 9.91 -5.90 -7.74
N ASP A 24 10.63 -4.80 -8.01
CA ASP A 24 11.87 -4.49 -7.28
C ASP A 24 11.60 -4.32 -5.78
N TYR A 25 10.58 -3.53 -5.40
CA TYR A 25 10.19 -3.39 -3.99
C TYR A 25 9.69 -4.69 -3.37
N GLY A 26 8.95 -5.51 -4.11
CA GLY A 26 8.46 -6.80 -3.64
C GLY A 26 9.60 -7.80 -3.40
N VAL A 27 10.59 -7.83 -4.28
CA VAL A 27 11.80 -8.64 -4.12
C VAL A 27 12.62 -8.15 -2.93
N ASP A 28 12.76 -6.84 -2.75
CA ASP A 28 13.48 -6.27 -1.60
C ASP A 28 12.78 -6.60 -0.27
N LEU A 29 11.45 -6.54 -0.24
CA LEU A 29 10.66 -7.01 0.91
C LEU A 29 10.92 -8.50 1.18
N VAL A 30 10.80 -9.37 0.18
CA VAL A 30 10.99 -10.83 0.37
C VAL A 30 12.40 -11.19 0.87
N LYS A 31 13.43 -10.41 0.50
CA LYS A 31 14.82 -10.60 1.02
C LYS A 31 14.93 -10.44 2.53
N MET A 32 13.97 -9.79 3.19
CA MET A 32 13.96 -9.64 4.65
C MET A 32 13.75 -11.00 5.35
N TRP A 33 13.13 -11.97 4.69
CA TRP A 33 12.91 -13.29 5.27
C TRP A 33 14.11 -14.25 5.08
N PRO A 34 14.37 -15.13 6.06
CA PRO A 34 13.68 -15.21 7.36
C PRO A 34 14.05 -14.03 8.26
N LEU A 35 13.06 -13.48 8.99
CA LEU A 35 13.28 -12.41 9.96
C LEU A 35 14.20 -12.91 11.08
N GLN A 36 15.16 -12.08 11.51
CA GLN A 36 16.27 -12.51 12.37
C GLN A 36 16.09 -12.07 13.83
N THR A 37 15.33 -11.00 14.06
CA THR A 37 15.17 -10.38 15.38
C THR A 37 13.74 -10.50 15.89
N ASN A 38 13.58 -10.50 17.21
CA ASN A 38 12.24 -10.44 17.82
C ASN A 38 11.50 -9.16 17.43
N GLN A 39 12.22 -8.04 17.27
CA GLN A 39 11.63 -6.77 16.85
C GLN A 39 11.02 -6.87 15.45
N GLU A 40 11.74 -7.45 14.48
CA GLU A 40 11.21 -7.67 13.13
C GLU A 40 9.97 -8.58 13.14
N LEU A 41 9.97 -9.64 13.96
CA LEU A 41 8.82 -10.53 14.11
C LEU A 41 7.61 -9.81 14.73
N GLU A 42 7.81 -9.03 15.79
CA GLU A 42 6.76 -8.22 16.41
C GLU A 42 6.22 -7.15 15.45
N ASN A 43 7.10 -6.53 14.66
CA ASN A 43 6.72 -5.58 13.62
C ASN A 43 5.89 -6.26 12.52
N ASP A 44 6.24 -7.47 12.11
CA ASP A 44 5.48 -8.20 11.08
C ASP A 44 4.07 -8.59 11.56
N VAL A 45 3.95 -9.07 12.81
CA VAL A 45 2.64 -9.34 13.44
C VAL A 45 1.78 -8.08 13.44
N LYS A 46 2.35 -6.96 13.91
CA LYS A 46 1.63 -5.69 14.00
C LYS A 46 1.28 -5.10 12.63
N TYR A 47 2.11 -5.35 11.61
CA TYR A 47 1.78 -5.03 10.23
C TYR A 47 0.58 -5.83 9.74
N ALA A 48 0.54 -7.14 10.02
CA ALA A 48 -0.57 -8.01 9.61
C ALA A 48 -1.90 -7.61 10.27
N GLU A 49 -1.89 -7.30 11.57
CA GLU A 49 -3.06 -6.77 12.30
C GLU A 49 -3.55 -5.45 11.68
N ASN A 50 -2.63 -4.50 11.44
CA ASN A 50 -2.96 -3.23 10.81
C ASN A 50 -3.51 -3.40 9.38
N LEU A 51 -2.98 -4.35 8.62
CA LEU A 51 -3.48 -4.66 7.28
C LEU A 51 -4.93 -5.13 7.32
N GLN A 52 -5.29 -5.99 8.27
CA GLN A 52 -6.67 -6.44 8.47
C GLN A 52 -7.61 -5.29 8.84
N VAL A 53 -7.20 -4.42 9.77
CA VAL A 53 -7.93 -3.20 10.13
C VAL A 53 -8.15 -2.29 8.92
N MET A 54 -7.12 -2.08 8.09
CA MET A 54 -7.23 -1.28 6.88
C MET A 54 -8.22 -1.90 5.88
N PHE A 55 -8.21 -3.23 5.74
CA PHE A 55 -9.15 -3.95 4.87
C PHE A 55 -10.59 -3.85 5.37
N SER A 56 -10.85 -4.07 6.66
CA SER A 56 -12.21 -3.99 7.21
C SER A 56 -12.76 -2.57 7.17
N GLY A 57 -11.92 -1.57 7.47
CA GLY A 57 -12.24 -0.16 7.27
C GLY A 57 -12.62 0.16 5.82
N MET A 58 -11.75 -0.21 4.86
CA MET A 58 -12.00 0.01 3.44
C MET A 58 -13.28 -0.67 2.94
N MET A 59 -13.49 -1.95 3.30
CA MET A 59 -14.70 -2.69 2.93
C MET A 59 -15.96 -1.98 3.46
N THR A 60 -15.93 -1.53 4.71
CA THR A 60 -17.06 -0.82 5.34
C THR A 60 -17.33 0.52 4.65
N GLN A 61 -16.29 1.29 4.33
CA GLN A 61 -16.42 2.55 3.58
C GLN A 61 -17.10 2.34 2.23
N VAL A 62 -16.73 1.27 1.51
CA VAL A 62 -17.29 0.93 0.20
C VAL A 62 -18.73 0.42 0.31
N LEU A 63 -19.01 -0.49 1.25
CA LEU A 63 -20.34 -1.08 1.47
C LEU A 63 -21.38 -0.02 1.88
N LEU A 64 -21.01 0.85 2.82
CA LEU A 64 -21.94 1.85 3.35
C LEU A 64 -21.97 3.14 2.52
N LYS A 65 -21.05 3.29 1.55
CA LYS A 65 -20.89 4.52 0.74
C LYS A 65 -20.63 5.74 1.62
N ARG A 66 -19.87 5.56 2.71
CA ARG A 66 -19.60 6.55 3.78
C ARG A 66 -18.11 6.62 4.10
N SER A 67 -17.29 7.04 3.13
CA SER A 67 -15.83 7.09 3.30
C SER A 67 -15.37 8.02 4.42
N GLU A 68 -16.11 9.09 4.69
CA GLU A 68 -15.75 10.10 5.69
C GLU A 68 -16.20 9.76 7.12
N GLU A 69 -17.07 8.75 7.31
CA GLU A 69 -17.63 8.39 8.63
C GLU A 69 -16.92 7.19 9.29
N VAL A 70 -16.09 6.46 8.54
CA VAL A 70 -15.38 5.28 9.04
C VAL A 70 -13.92 5.65 9.30
N ASP A 71 -13.67 6.17 10.50
CA ASP A 71 -12.33 6.49 10.98
C ASP A 71 -11.51 5.23 11.28
N GLN A 72 -10.20 5.34 11.12
CA GLN A 72 -9.27 4.25 11.43
C GLN A 72 -9.37 3.79 12.90
N SER A 73 -9.50 4.73 13.84
CA SER A 73 -9.63 4.41 15.27
C SER A 73 -10.91 3.64 15.59
N VAL A 74 -11.99 3.84 14.82
CA VAL A 74 -13.23 3.07 14.95
C VAL A 74 -13.01 1.65 14.44
N ALA A 75 -12.34 1.48 13.30
CA ALA A 75 -12.01 0.16 12.77
C ALA A 75 -11.07 -0.63 13.73
N GLU A 76 -10.06 0.03 14.30
CA GLU A 76 -9.17 -0.54 15.31
C GLU A 76 -9.95 -0.99 16.56
N ALA A 77 -10.82 -0.13 17.10
CA ALA A 77 -11.61 -0.47 18.27
C ALA A 77 -12.52 -1.70 18.04
N VAL A 78 -13.15 -1.79 16.86
CA VAL A 78 -13.99 -2.96 16.52
C VAL A 78 -13.15 -4.22 16.31
N TYR A 79 -11.95 -4.10 15.70
CA TYR A 79 -10.99 -5.20 15.58
C TYR A 79 -10.55 -5.74 16.95
N GLU A 80 -10.32 -4.84 17.92
CA GLU A 80 -10.01 -5.18 19.32
C GLU A 80 -11.22 -5.73 20.12
N GLY A 81 -12.37 -5.91 19.46
CA GLY A 81 -13.54 -6.58 20.02
C GLY A 81 -14.60 -5.64 20.60
N MET A 82 -14.55 -4.34 20.32
CA MET A 82 -15.64 -3.43 20.71
C MET A 82 -16.87 -3.61 19.81
N ASP A 83 -18.00 -3.92 20.43
CA ASP A 83 -19.31 -4.09 19.79
C ASP A 83 -20.23 -2.86 19.95
N VAL A 84 -19.83 -1.89 20.78
CA VAL A 84 -20.55 -0.62 21.00
C VAL A 84 -19.56 0.53 21.20
N LEU A 85 -19.67 1.57 20.36
CA LEU A 85 -18.87 2.79 20.45
C LEU A 85 -19.77 4.03 20.57
N PRO A 86 -19.55 4.90 21.59
CA PRO A 86 -20.34 6.12 21.73
C PRO A 86 -20.22 7.04 20.51
N GLY A 87 -21.36 7.46 19.96
CA GLY A 87 -21.41 8.40 18.82
C GLY A 87 -21.15 7.77 17.45
N VAL A 88 -20.90 6.47 17.38
CA VAL A 88 -20.73 5.72 16.12
C VAL A 88 -22.04 5.02 15.77
N ASP A 89 -22.43 5.07 14.50
CA ASP A 89 -23.61 4.36 13.99
C ASP A 89 -23.44 2.84 14.19
N PRO A 90 -24.40 2.15 14.85
CA PRO A 90 -24.36 0.68 15.00
C PRO A 90 -24.24 -0.08 13.66
N GLU A 91 -24.69 0.51 12.55
CA GLU A 91 -24.52 -0.08 11.21
C GLU A 91 -23.05 -0.11 10.79
N ILE A 92 -22.25 0.91 11.13
CA ILE A 92 -20.80 0.93 10.87
C ILE A 92 -20.12 -0.18 11.67
N ILE A 93 -20.44 -0.30 12.96
CA ILE A 93 -19.85 -1.32 13.84
C ILE A 93 -20.15 -2.73 13.31
N ARG A 94 -21.43 -3.01 13.00
CA ARG A 94 -21.84 -4.31 12.47
C ARG A 94 -21.14 -4.63 11.15
N THR A 95 -21.04 -3.66 10.24
CA THR A 95 -20.38 -3.86 8.95
C THR A 95 -18.87 -4.09 9.10
N LEU A 96 -18.21 -3.41 10.05
CA LEU A 96 -16.80 -3.67 10.39
C LEU A 96 -16.60 -5.09 10.96
N MET A 97 -17.51 -5.56 11.82
CA MET A 97 -17.47 -6.93 12.34
C MET A 97 -17.65 -7.96 11.22
N ASP A 98 -18.62 -7.75 10.33
CA ASP A 98 -18.85 -8.61 9.16
C ASP A 98 -17.62 -8.58 8.22
N ALA A 99 -17.00 -7.41 8.03
CA ALA A 99 -15.80 -7.24 7.21
C ALA A 99 -14.56 -7.94 7.82
N ASN A 100 -14.37 -7.87 9.14
CA ASN A 100 -13.33 -8.63 9.85
C ASN A 100 -13.58 -10.15 9.71
N HIS A 101 -14.82 -10.60 9.90
CA HIS A 101 -15.18 -12.00 9.73
C HIS A 101 -14.94 -12.50 8.31
N ALA A 102 -15.28 -11.71 7.29
CA ALA A 102 -15.00 -12.01 5.89
C ALA A 102 -13.49 -12.14 5.62
N TYR A 103 -12.68 -11.26 6.22
CA TYR A 103 -11.22 -11.32 6.14
C TYR A 103 -10.68 -12.62 6.77
N ASP A 104 -11.15 -12.98 7.96
CA ASP A 104 -10.73 -14.19 8.68
C ASP A 104 -11.11 -15.47 7.94
N VAL A 105 -12.32 -15.53 7.38
CA VAL A 105 -12.77 -16.65 6.53
C VAL A 105 -11.83 -16.82 5.36
N MET A 106 -11.52 -15.75 4.64
CA MET A 106 -10.66 -15.82 3.47
C MET A 106 -9.18 -16.10 3.84
N ALA A 107 -8.73 -15.71 5.04
CA ALA A 107 -7.40 -16.03 5.53
C ALA A 107 -7.16 -17.54 5.73
N SER A 108 -8.23 -18.34 5.84
CA SER A 108 -8.14 -19.80 5.94
C SER A 108 -7.85 -20.52 4.60
N TYR A 109 -7.88 -19.80 3.48
CA TYR A 109 -7.64 -20.35 2.15
C TYR A 109 -6.27 -21.02 2.01
N HIS A 110 -6.29 -22.26 1.55
CA HIS A 110 -5.10 -23.10 1.39
C HIS A 110 -4.97 -23.71 -0.01
N GLY A 111 -5.63 -23.14 -1.02
CA GLY A 111 -5.41 -23.49 -2.42
C GLY A 111 -6.37 -24.51 -3.05
N VAL A 112 -7.37 -25.02 -2.34
CA VAL A 112 -8.25 -26.12 -2.82
C VAL A 112 -9.75 -25.78 -2.71
N ASP A 113 -10.12 -24.94 -1.75
CA ASP A 113 -11.48 -24.59 -1.34
C ASP A 113 -11.90 -23.17 -1.78
N GLY A 114 -11.25 -22.64 -2.82
CA GLY A 114 -11.35 -21.23 -3.20
C GLY A 114 -12.77 -20.74 -3.48
N ILE A 115 -13.61 -21.55 -4.14
CA ILE A 115 -14.99 -21.17 -4.46
C ILE A 115 -15.88 -21.11 -3.22
N GLU A 116 -15.76 -22.08 -2.32
CA GLU A 116 -16.58 -22.13 -1.10
C GLU A 116 -16.28 -20.92 -0.21
N LEU A 117 -14.99 -20.64 0.02
CA LEU A 117 -14.57 -19.47 0.77
C LEU A 117 -14.96 -18.16 0.09
N PHE A 118 -14.87 -18.08 -1.23
CA PHE A 118 -15.27 -16.88 -1.99
C PHE A 118 -16.76 -16.59 -1.82
N MET A 119 -17.61 -17.59 -1.99
CA MET A 119 -19.06 -17.45 -1.87
C MET A 119 -19.48 -17.16 -0.42
N GLU A 120 -18.83 -17.79 0.55
CA GLU A 120 -19.04 -17.51 1.98
C GLU A 120 -18.65 -16.07 2.33
N THR A 121 -17.50 -15.60 1.83
CA THR A 121 -17.03 -14.21 1.99
C THR A 121 -18.02 -13.22 1.38
N ALA A 122 -18.51 -13.48 0.16
CA ALA A 122 -19.53 -12.65 -0.48
C ALA A 122 -20.82 -12.59 0.36
N ARG A 123 -21.26 -13.74 0.89
CA ARG A 123 -22.44 -13.85 1.75
C ARG A 123 -22.29 -13.07 3.05
N ILE A 124 -21.13 -13.13 3.71
CA ILE A 124 -20.84 -12.38 4.94
C ILE A 124 -20.91 -10.86 4.67
N LEU A 125 -20.33 -10.43 3.55
CA LEU A 125 -20.35 -9.02 3.13
C LEU A 125 -21.71 -8.56 2.56
N GLY A 126 -22.72 -9.43 2.49
CA GLY A 126 -24.04 -9.12 1.96
C GLY A 126 -24.08 -8.89 0.44
N ILE A 127 -23.13 -9.46 -0.30
CA ILE A 127 -23.01 -9.33 -1.76
C ILE A 127 -23.67 -10.54 -2.43
N ASP A 128 -24.72 -10.28 -3.20
CA ASP A 128 -25.39 -11.31 -3.98
C ASP A 128 -24.61 -11.61 -5.28
N VAL A 129 -24.29 -12.89 -5.47
CA VAL A 129 -23.58 -13.37 -6.66
C VAL A 129 -24.58 -14.16 -7.51
N GLU A 130 -24.90 -13.65 -8.70
CA GLU A 130 -25.82 -14.32 -9.61
C GLU A 130 -25.32 -15.73 -9.93
N THR A 131 -26.21 -16.73 -9.90
CA THR A 131 -25.88 -18.15 -10.15
C THR A 131 -25.08 -18.38 -11.44
N ARG A 132 -25.33 -17.56 -12.47
CA ARG A 132 -24.56 -17.64 -13.72
C ARG A 132 -23.10 -17.21 -13.52
N ILE A 133 -22.87 -16.14 -12.75
CA ILE A 133 -21.54 -15.63 -12.41
C ILE A 133 -20.81 -16.59 -11.48
N GLU A 134 -21.51 -17.12 -10.46
CA GLU A 134 -20.98 -18.15 -9.56
C GLU A 134 -20.41 -19.34 -10.36
N LYS A 135 -21.15 -19.83 -11.35
CA LYS A 135 -20.69 -20.93 -12.20
C LYS A 135 -19.42 -20.59 -12.99
N GLU A 136 -19.30 -19.37 -13.52
CA GLU A 136 -18.09 -18.95 -14.23
C GLU A 136 -16.90 -18.76 -13.28
N ILE A 137 -17.13 -18.32 -12.04
CA ILE A 137 -16.09 -18.23 -11.00
C ILE A 137 -15.62 -19.63 -10.61
N GLN A 138 -16.56 -20.57 -10.42
CA GLN A 138 -16.24 -21.97 -10.15
C GLN A 138 -15.38 -22.55 -11.28
N ASP A 139 -15.83 -22.43 -12.54
CA ASP A 139 -15.08 -22.87 -13.72
C ASP A 139 -13.68 -22.22 -13.75
N LEU A 140 -13.58 -20.91 -13.46
CA LEU A 140 -12.30 -20.20 -13.42
C LEU A 140 -11.36 -20.76 -12.35
N MET A 141 -11.86 -20.99 -11.13
CA MET A 141 -11.06 -21.49 -10.01
C MET A 141 -10.65 -22.96 -10.18
N GLU A 142 -11.50 -23.81 -10.77
CA GLU A 142 -11.14 -25.19 -11.11
C GLU A 142 -10.02 -25.24 -12.17
N ASN A 143 -9.99 -24.27 -13.09
CA ASN A 143 -8.90 -24.14 -14.07
C ASN A 143 -7.66 -23.46 -13.49
N LEU A 144 -7.83 -22.58 -12.50
CA LEU A 144 -6.77 -21.79 -11.89
C LEU A 144 -5.66 -22.68 -11.33
N SER A 145 -6.03 -23.76 -10.64
CA SER A 145 -5.09 -24.74 -10.11
C SER A 145 -4.22 -25.36 -11.22
N ARG A 146 -4.78 -25.61 -12.40
CA ARG A 146 -4.03 -26.07 -13.58
C ARG A 146 -3.13 -24.98 -14.17
N THR A 147 -3.62 -23.75 -14.30
CA THR A 147 -2.85 -22.61 -14.85
C THR A 147 -1.69 -22.18 -13.94
N MET A 148 -1.89 -22.16 -12.63
CA MET A 148 -0.85 -21.75 -11.67
C MET A 148 0.26 -22.81 -11.54
N ARG A 149 -0.07 -24.10 -11.68
CA ARG A 149 0.93 -25.18 -11.73
C ARG A 149 1.79 -25.15 -12.98
N SER A 150 1.21 -24.80 -14.14
CA SER A 150 2.01 -24.62 -15.35
C SER A 150 2.93 -23.39 -15.26
N ALA A 151 2.49 -22.32 -14.60
CA ALA A 151 3.31 -21.14 -14.33
C ALA A 151 4.45 -21.41 -13.32
N SER A 152 4.30 -22.40 -12.44
CA SER A 152 5.31 -22.78 -11.43
C SER A 152 6.40 -23.71 -11.93
N GLY A 153 6.30 -24.21 -13.18
CA GLY A 153 7.32 -25.08 -13.78
C GLY A 153 7.50 -26.45 -13.12
N PHE A 154 6.51 -26.89 -12.32
CA PHE A 154 6.55 -28.15 -11.58
C PHE A 154 5.69 -29.20 -12.31
N GLU A 155 6.28 -30.31 -12.75
CA GLU A 155 5.53 -31.49 -13.18
C GLU A 155 5.03 -32.22 -11.93
N VAL A 156 3.71 -32.16 -11.67
CA VAL A 156 3.06 -32.92 -10.59
C VAL A 156 2.03 -33.84 -11.25
N ASP A 157 1.90 -35.06 -10.73
CA ASP A 157 0.85 -35.99 -11.14
C ASP A 157 -0.53 -35.37 -10.86
N ASP A 158 -1.36 -35.19 -11.89
CA ASP A 158 -2.60 -34.39 -11.85
C ASP A 158 -3.56 -34.86 -10.73
N ASP A 159 -3.58 -36.18 -10.47
CA ASP A 159 -4.46 -36.83 -9.48
C ASP A 159 -4.07 -36.50 -8.01
N VAL A 160 -2.77 -36.30 -7.74
CA VAL A 160 -2.28 -35.88 -6.41
C VAL A 160 -2.35 -34.37 -6.29
N ALA A 161 -2.14 -33.66 -7.40
CA ALA A 161 -2.12 -32.21 -7.46
C ALA A 161 -3.49 -31.61 -7.13
N GLU A 162 -4.62 -32.18 -7.60
CA GLU A 162 -5.98 -31.69 -7.29
C GLU A 162 -6.26 -31.51 -5.79
N ASN A 163 -5.61 -32.28 -4.93
CA ASN A 163 -5.83 -32.26 -3.48
C ASN A 163 -4.78 -31.44 -2.70
N VAL A 164 -3.78 -30.87 -3.37
CA VAL A 164 -2.69 -30.10 -2.74
C VAL A 164 -2.69 -28.67 -3.28
N GLY A 165 -2.84 -27.70 -2.37
CA GLY A 165 -2.79 -26.29 -2.69
C GLY A 165 -1.45 -25.86 -3.32
N ILE A 166 -1.45 -24.69 -3.96
CA ILE A 166 -0.27 -24.13 -4.63
C ILE A 166 0.64 -23.48 -3.57
N CYS A 167 1.28 -24.24 -2.69
CA CYS A 167 2.18 -23.66 -1.68
C CYS A 167 3.60 -23.50 -2.25
N GLN A 168 3.88 -22.34 -2.85
CA GLN A 168 5.21 -22.03 -3.39
C GLN A 168 6.13 -21.45 -2.32
N SER A 169 7.43 -21.72 -2.44
CA SER A 169 8.45 -21.09 -1.59
C SER A 169 8.71 -19.65 -2.03
N ALA A 170 9.13 -18.80 -1.09
CA ALA A 170 9.60 -17.45 -1.37
C ALA A 170 10.70 -17.45 -2.45
N THR A 171 10.75 -16.38 -3.24
CA THR A 171 11.71 -16.20 -4.32
C THR A 171 12.27 -14.79 -4.33
N VAL A 172 13.59 -14.68 -4.46
CA VAL A 172 14.30 -13.43 -4.74
C VAL A 172 14.66 -13.31 -6.22
N ASP A 173 14.34 -14.33 -7.03
CA ASP A 173 14.47 -14.22 -8.49
C ASP A 173 13.39 -13.29 -9.01
N ARG A 174 13.85 -12.20 -9.60
CA ARG A 174 13.00 -11.11 -10.07
C ARG A 174 12.00 -11.54 -11.13
N ASN A 175 12.40 -12.43 -12.04
CA ASN A 175 11.54 -12.85 -13.15
C ASN A 175 10.47 -13.83 -12.66
N GLU A 176 10.84 -14.72 -11.75
CA GLU A 176 9.93 -15.62 -11.04
C GLU A 176 8.90 -14.82 -10.23
N PHE A 177 9.35 -13.85 -9.43
CA PHE A 177 8.47 -12.98 -8.67
C PHE A 177 7.48 -12.23 -9.58
N ALA A 178 7.98 -11.62 -10.67
CA ALA A 178 7.16 -10.93 -11.65
C ALA A 178 6.11 -11.86 -12.29
N ARG A 179 6.48 -13.11 -12.61
CA ARG A 179 5.57 -14.09 -13.20
C ARG A 179 4.44 -14.45 -12.25
N ARG A 180 4.76 -14.72 -10.99
CA ARG A 180 3.77 -15.04 -9.94
C ARG A 180 2.87 -13.85 -9.65
N TYR A 181 3.42 -12.65 -9.57
CA TYR A 181 2.63 -11.42 -9.43
C TYR A 181 1.66 -11.24 -10.61
N LEU A 182 2.13 -11.31 -11.86
CA LEU A 182 1.28 -11.15 -13.04
C LEU A 182 0.26 -12.29 -13.20
N ALA A 183 0.60 -13.51 -12.78
CA ALA A 183 -0.37 -14.59 -12.70
C ALA A 183 -1.50 -14.23 -11.73
N SER A 184 -1.18 -13.72 -10.53
CA SER A 184 -2.20 -13.26 -9.58
C SER A 184 -3.09 -12.13 -10.13
N MET A 185 -2.50 -11.22 -10.91
CA MET A 185 -3.22 -10.11 -11.55
C MET A 185 -4.15 -10.58 -12.69
N THR A 186 -3.79 -11.66 -13.36
CA THR A 186 -4.60 -12.25 -14.43
C THR A 186 -5.89 -12.84 -13.88
N VAL A 187 -5.82 -13.48 -12.70
CA VAL A 187 -6.97 -13.97 -11.95
C VAL A 187 -7.81 -12.82 -11.42
N LEU A 188 -7.17 -11.81 -10.82
CA LEU A 188 -7.82 -10.61 -10.31
C LEU A 188 -8.66 -9.93 -11.40
N ASP A 189 -8.09 -9.62 -12.56
CA ASP A 189 -8.83 -8.92 -13.62
C ASP A 189 -10.01 -9.75 -14.16
N ALA A 190 -9.82 -11.06 -14.27
CA ALA A 190 -10.86 -11.97 -14.74
C ALA A 190 -12.04 -12.06 -13.75
N LEU A 191 -11.76 -12.21 -12.45
CA LEU A 191 -12.79 -12.21 -11.40
C LEU A 191 -13.49 -10.86 -11.31
N ILE A 192 -12.77 -9.75 -11.43
CA ILE A 192 -13.38 -8.42 -11.50
C ILE A 192 -14.33 -8.34 -12.71
N ASN A 193 -13.95 -8.82 -13.89
CA ASN A 193 -14.82 -8.78 -15.07
C ASN A 193 -16.11 -9.58 -14.87
N LEU A 194 -16.03 -10.74 -14.21
CA LEU A 194 -17.20 -11.55 -13.86
C LEU A 194 -18.09 -10.83 -12.83
N MET A 195 -17.53 -10.39 -11.71
CA MET A 195 -18.30 -9.74 -10.64
C MET A 195 -18.94 -8.42 -11.08
N CYS A 196 -18.28 -7.65 -11.94
CA CYS A 196 -18.80 -6.40 -12.46
C CYS A 196 -19.72 -6.57 -13.69
N TYR A 197 -20.11 -7.79 -14.04
CA TYR A 197 -21.00 -8.01 -15.17
C TYR A 197 -22.35 -7.30 -14.97
N GLY A 198 -22.79 -6.60 -16.02
CA GLY A 198 -24.11 -5.96 -16.06
C GLY A 198 -24.23 -4.65 -15.27
N THR A 199 -23.12 -4.07 -14.81
CA THR A 199 -23.10 -2.76 -14.15
C THR A 199 -21.93 -1.90 -14.64
N ASP A 200 -22.21 -0.63 -14.92
CA ASP A 200 -21.22 0.42 -15.24
C ASP A 200 -21.12 1.46 -14.11
N ASP A 201 -21.75 1.20 -12.96
CA ASP A 201 -21.65 2.08 -11.78
C ASP A 201 -20.41 1.70 -10.97
N SER A 202 -19.43 2.60 -10.90
CA SER A 202 -18.14 2.36 -10.22
C SER A 202 -18.29 2.01 -8.74
N GLN A 203 -19.32 2.54 -8.05
CA GLN A 203 -19.55 2.24 -6.63
C GLN A 203 -20.08 0.82 -6.47
N GLU A 204 -21.07 0.43 -7.28
CA GLU A 204 -21.60 -0.95 -7.30
C GLU A 204 -20.52 -1.95 -7.73
N GLN A 205 -19.69 -1.60 -8.71
CA GLN A 205 -18.54 -2.41 -9.09
C GLN A 205 -17.56 -2.57 -7.92
N ALA A 206 -17.25 -1.50 -7.18
CA ALA A 206 -16.39 -1.55 -5.99
C ALA A 206 -16.95 -2.46 -4.90
N ILE A 207 -18.25 -2.39 -4.62
CA ILE A 207 -18.93 -3.28 -3.67
C ILE A 207 -18.78 -4.74 -4.12
N ARG A 208 -19.08 -5.05 -5.38
CA ARG A 208 -19.08 -6.43 -5.88
C ARG A 208 -17.71 -7.11 -5.85
N VAL A 209 -16.61 -6.36 -5.86
CA VAL A 209 -15.27 -6.95 -5.92
C VAL A 209 -14.58 -7.13 -4.58
N LEU A 210 -15.19 -6.73 -3.46
CA LEU A 210 -14.57 -6.91 -2.14
C LEU A 210 -14.14 -8.36 -1.86
N PRO A 211 -14.94 -9.41 -2.19
CA PRO A 211 -14.49 -10.80 -2.05
C PRO A 211 -13.31 -11.15 -2.96
N VAL A 212 -13.21 -10.52 -4.13
CA VAL A 212 -12.10 -10.71 -5.07
C VAL A 212 -10.78 -10.19 -4.49
N LEU A 213 -10.80 -9.03 -3.82
CA LEU A 213 -9.61 -8.46 -3.21
C LEU A 213 -9.05 -9.35 -2.10
N LEU A 214 -9.94 -9.88 -1.24
CA LEU A 214 -9.57 -10.82 -0.19
C LEU A 214 -9.02 -12.13 -0.78
N PHE A 215 -9.75 -12.73 -1.74
CA PHE A 215 -9.34 -13.98 -2.38
C PHE A 215 -7.97 -13.88 -3.05
N VAL A 216 -7.72 -12.81 -3.80
CA VAL A 216 -6.46 -12.64 -4.51
C VAL A 216 -5.29 -12.44 -3.56
N ASN A 217 -5.48 -11.77 -2.41
CA ASN A 217 -4.44 -11.69 -1.39
C ASN A 217 -4.14 -13.04 -0.73
N SER A 218 -5.16 -13.83 -0.39
CA SER A 218 -4.94 -15.19 0.13
C SER A 218 -4.27 -16.09 -0.91
N MET A 219 -4.61 -15.95 -2.19
CA MET A 219 -3.92 -16.63 -3.29
C MET A 219 -2.47 -16.18 -3.44
N ARG A 220 -2.18 -14.88 -3.25
CA ARG A 220 -0.80 -14.37 -3.29
C ARG A 220 0.07 -14.95 -2.19
N ASN A 221 -0.48 -15.19 -1.00
CA ASN A 221 0.23 -15.91 0.07
C ASN A 221 0.68 -17.30 -0.39
N GLN A 222 -0.19 -18.03 -1.10
CA GLN A 222 0.15 -19.33 -1.69
C GLN A 222 1.27 -19.20 -2.74
N LEU A 223 1.28 -18.11 -3.52
CA LEU A 223 2.32 -17.81 -4.51
C LEU A 223 3.60 -17.17 -3.92
N SER A 224 3.69 -16.99 -2.59
CA SER A 224 4.75 -16.20 -1.95
C SER A 224 4.92 -14.79 -2.54
N ILE A 225 3.80 -14.14 -2.84
CA ILE A 225 3.73 -12.72 -3.18
C ILE A 225 3.16 -12.00 -1.96
N PRO A 226 3.82 -10.95 -1.44
CA PRO A 226 3.30 -10.22 -0.29
C PRO A 226 1.94 -9.57 -0.61
N PRO A 227 1.06 -9.44 0.39
CA PRO A 227 -0.27 -8.88 0.18
C PRO A 227 -0.19 -7.44 -0.34
N THR A 228 -1.27 -6.98 -0.97
CA THR A 228 -1.38 -5.59 -1.43
C THR A 228 -2.63 -4.96 -0.86
N PHE A 229 -2.61 -3.65 -0.68
CA PHE A 229 -3.76 -2.87 -0.23
C PHE A 229 -4.01 -1.67 -1.14
N ILE A 230 -5.28 -1.31 -1.30
CA ILE A 230 -5.75 -0.05 -1.87
C ILE A 230 -6.91 0.45 -1.02
N ASN A 231 -7.06 1.76 -0.91
CA ASN A 231 -8.17 2.36 -0.17
C ASN A 231 -9.46 2.43 -1.03
N ALA A 232 -10.57 2.83 -0.40
CA ALA A 232 -11.88 2.90 -1.05
C ALA A 232 -11.89 3.81 -2.29
N GLU A 233 -11.27 5.00 -2.20
CA GLU A 233 -11.19 5.95 -3.30
C GLU A 233 -10.41 5.39 -4.49
N GLN A 234 -9.25 4.77 -4.22
CA GLN A 234 -8.42 4.12 -5.23
C GLN A 234 -9.16 2.96 -5.90
N LEU A 235 -9.93 2.19 -5.15
CA LEU A 235 -10.76 1.11 -5.69
C LEU A 235 -11.85 1.65 -6.63
N ILE A 236 -12.57 2.70 -6.24
CA ILE A 236 -13.60 3.32 -7.09
C ILE A 236 -12.97 3.94 -8.35
N ASN A 237 -11.80 4.59 -8.20
CA ASN A 237 -11.05 5.17 -9.32
C ASN A 237 -10.58 4.12 -10.34
N LEU A 238 -10.16 2.93 -9.88
CA LEU A 238 -9.83 1.81 -10.77
C LEU A 238 -10.98 1.51 -11.73
N PHE A 239 -12.23 1.51 -11.24
CA PHE A 239 -13.39 1.20 -12.07
C PHE A 239 -13.68 2.25 -13.14
N GLY A 240 -13.56 3.54 -12.82
CA GLY A 240 -13.64 4.59 -13.84
C GLY A 240 -12.60 4.43 -14.96
N LEU A 241 -11.36 4.02 -14.61
CA LEU A 241 -10.32 3.73 -15.59
C LEU A 241 -10.62 2.48 -16.42
N ARG A 242 -11.14 1.42 -15.78
CA ARG A 242 -11.48 0.16 -16.47
C ARG A 242 -12.64 0.33 -17.42
N ASP A 243 -13.68 1.07 -17.04
CA ASP A 243 -14.81 1.35 -17.91
C ASP A 243 -14.42 2.22 -19.11
N THR A 244 -13.55 3.21 -18.90
CA THR A 244 -12.92 3.95 -20.01
C THR A 244 -12.16 3.02 -20.94
N ALA A 245 -11.35 2.10 -20.41
CA ALA A 245 -10.57 1.15 -21.21
C ALA A 245 -11.47 0.19 -22.02
N ARG A 246 -12.60 -0.27 -21.46
CA ARG A 246 -13.58 -1.12 -22.14
C ARG A 246 -14.16 -0.45 -23.39
N GLN A 247 -14.42 0.86 -23.33
CA GLN A 247 -14.99 1.62 -24.45
C GLN A 247 -14.08 1.69 -25.69
N PHE A 248 -12.76 1.56 -25.51
CA PHE A 248 -11.79 1.52 -26.61
C PHE A 248 -11.60 0.11 -27.20
N GLY A 249 -12.16 -0.92 -26.56
CA GLY A 249 -12.05 -2.31 -26.97
C GLY A 249 -13.14 -2.75 -27.94
N ARG A 250 -13.03 -3.99 -28.42
CA ARG A 250 -14.17 -4.65 -29.07
C ARG A 250 -15.12 -5.15 -27.98
N PRO A 251 -16.44 -4.96 -28.13
CA PRO A 251 -17.41 -5.56 -27.23
C PRO A 251 -17.21 -7.08 -27.21
N GLN A 252 -16.96 -7.63 -26.02
CA GLN A 252 -16.82 -9.06 -25.79
C GLN A 252 -17.59 -9.40 -24.54
N SER A 253 -18.41 -10.45 -24.62
CA SER A 253 -19.11 -10.96 -23.45
C SER A 253 -18.10 -11.57 -22.48
N VAL A 254 -18.24 -11.28 -21.19
CA VAL A 254 -17.42 -11.91 -20.14
C VAL A 254 -17.63 -13.43 -20.07
N PHE A 255 -18.76 -13.92 -20.60
CA PHE A 255 -19.06 -15.35 -20.75
C PHE A 255 -18.40 -16.00 -21.96
N ASP A 256 -17.93 -15.20 -22.93
CA ASP A 256 -17.09 -15.72 -24.02
C ASP A 256 -15.62 -15.71 -23.59
N SER A 257 -15.22 -14.70 -22.82
CA SER A 257 -13.89 -14.58 -22.20
C SER A 257 -13.95 -13.59 -21.04
N SER A 258 -13.59 -14.04 -19.84
CA SER A 258 -13.42 -13.16 -18.69
C SER A 258 -12.15 -12.30 -18.77
N PHE A 259 -11.22 -12.63 -19.67
CA PHE A 259 -10.03 -11.83 -19.94
C PHE A 259 -10.31 -10.77 -21.01
N ASN A 260 -9.97 -9.51 -20.70
CA ASN A 260 -9.99 -8.41 -21.65
C ASN A 260 -8.62 -7.68 -21.64
N PRO A 261 -7.90 -7.61 -22.79
CA PRO A 261 -6.56 -7.02 -22.84
C PRO A 261 -6.43 -5.58 -22.31
N LEU A 262 -7.44 -4.75 -22.55
CA LEU A 262 -7.41 -3.33 -22.20
C LEU A 262 -7.74 -3.12 -20.72
N THR A 263 -8.70 -3.85 -20.16
CA THR A 263 -8.94 -3.83 -18.71
C THR A 263 -7.74 -4.41 -17.98
N PHE A 264 -7.22 -5.55 -18.42
CA PHE A 264 -6.06 -6.18 -17.80
C PHE A 264 -4.85 -5.24 -17.74
N SER A 265 -4.48 -4.62 -18.87
CA SER A 265 -3.35 -3.69 -18.90
C SER A 265 -3.56 -2.47 -17.99
N THR A 266 -4.81 -1.98 -17.89
CA THR A 266 -5.19 -0.87 -17.00
C THR A 266 -5.10 -1.29 -15.54
N THR A 267 -5.73 -2.42 -15.18
CA THR A 267 -5.73 -3.01 -13.84
C THR A 267 -4.30 -3.27 -13.35
N VAL A 268 -3.46 -3.91 -14.17
CA VAL A 268 -2.07 -4.23 -13.82
C VAL A 268 -1.25 -2.97 -13.55
N LYS A 269 -1.29 -1.98 -14.44
CA LYS A 269 -0.49 -0.76 -14.28
C LYS A 269 -0.94 0.06 -13.08
N TYR A 270 -2.25 0.18 -12.88
CA TYR A 270 -2.81 0.92 -11.76
C TYR A 270 -2.47 0.27 -10.42
N LEU A 271 -2.70 -1.03 -10.29
CA LEU A 271 -2.48 -1.74 -9.03
C LEU A 271 -1.02 -2.05 -8.74
N ALA A 272 -0.15 -2.18 -9.75
CA ALA A 272 1.30 -2.29 -9.53
C ALA A 272 1.87 -1.07 -8.80
N PHE A 273 1.36 0.13 -9.09
CA PHE A 273 1.78 1.34 -8.37
C PHE A 273 1.53 1.22 -6.86
N PHE A 274 0.31 0.82 -6.48
CA PHE A 274 -0.05 0.67 -5.07
C PHE A 274 0.59 -0.55 -4.41
N ALA A 275 0.75 -1.66 -5.14
CA ALA A 275 1.51 -2.81 -4.66
C ALA A 275 2.95 -2.42 -4.30
N GLY A 276 3.63 -1.66 -5.17
CA GLY A 276 4.98 -1.17 -4.88
C GLY A 276 5.04 -0.25 -3.66
N GLN A 277 4.05 0.64 -3.47
CA GLN A 277 3.97 1.48 -2.27
C GLN A 277 3.75 0.65 -1.00
N GLU A 278 2.84 -0.33 -1.05
CA GLU A 278 2.52 -1.17 0.09
C GLU A 278 3.71 -2.04 0.48
N TRP A 279 4.41 -2.63 -0.48
CA TRP A 279 5.61 -3.44 -0.20
C TRP A 279 6.76 -2.59 0.36
N LEU A 280 6.97 -1.39 -0.18
CA LEU A 280 7.94 -0.45 0.40
C LEU A 280 7.55 -0.02 1.82
N ARG A 281 6.26 0.19 2.09
CA ARG A 281 5.75 0.49 3.43
C ARG A 281 6.00 -0.69 4.37
N HIS A 282 5.71 -1.93 3.96
CA HIS A 282 5.95 -3.13 4.77
C HIS A 282 7.44 -3.29 5.09
N THR A 283 8.35 -3.11 4.12
CA THR A 283 9.80 -3.13 4.38
C THR A 283 10.18 -2.12 5.47
N ARG A 284 9.73 -0.86 5.35
CA ARG A 284 9.99 0.17 6.37
C ARG A 284 9.39 -0.15 7.72
N PHE A 285 8.25 -0.84 7.73
CA PHE A 285 7.58 -1.26 8.96
C PHE A 285 8.39 -2.35 9.67
N LEU A 286 8.97 -3.29 8.94
CA LEU A 286 9.84 -4.32 9.48
C LEU A 286 11.14 -3.73 10.05
N GLU A 287 11.74 -2.78 9.33
CA GLU A 287 12.99 -2.10 9.73
C GLU A 287 12.79 -1.09 10.88
N TRP A 288 11.55 -0.79 11.27
CA TRP A 288 11.26 0.25 12.25
C TRP A 288 11.72 -0.14 13.67
N ASP A 289 12.56 0.70 14.28
CA ASP A 289 12.99 0.57 15.67
C ASP A 289 12.26 1.60 16.57
N PRO A 290 11.35 1.14 17.47
CA PRO A 290 10.63 2.02 18.38
C PRO A 290 11.53 2.87 19.28
N LYS A 291 12.66 2.31 19.75
CA LYS A 291 13.55 3.02 20.68
C LYS A 291 14.32 4.11 19.95
N GLN A 292 14.77 3.81 18.74
CA GLN A 292 15.39 4.82 17.88
C GLN A 292 14.38 5.93 17.56
N ALA A 293 13.14 5.58 17.23
CA ALA A 293 12.09 6.55 16.95
C ALA A 293 11.74 7.45 18.15
N GLU A 294 11.68 6.90 19.37
CA GLU A 294 11.47 7.68 20.60
C GLU A 294 12.64 8.64 20.87
N GLN A 295 13.88 8.17 20.67
CA GLN A 295 15.07 8.98 20.84
C GLN A 295 15.13 10.12 19.80
N ASP A 296 14.87 9.82 18.52
CA ASP A 296 14.84 10.82 17.45
C ASP A 296 13.75 11.88 17.69
N ALA A 297 12.57 11.48 18.19
CA ALA A 297 11.49 12.39 18.54
C ALA A 297 11.88 13.32 19.70
N LYS A 298 12.54 12.78 20.73
CA LYS A 298 13.03 13.58 21.86
C LYS A 298 14.10 14.57 21.41
N ASP A 299 15.04 14.15 20.58
CA ASP A 299 16.13 15.00 20.08
C ASP A 299 15.60 16.12 19.17
N GLU A 300 14.56 15.83 18.37
CA GLU A 300 13.87 16.80 17.54
C GLU A 300 13.07 17.82 18.36
N ASP A 301 12.40 17.40 19.43
CA ASP A 301 11.72 18.30 20.36
C ASP A 301 12.72 19.17 21.13
N GLU A 302 13.85 18.61 21.56
CA GLU A 302 14.95 19.36 22.16
C GLU A 302 15.57 20.36 21.16
N ARG A 303 15.69 20.01 19.88
CA ARG A 303 16.13 20.91 18.81
C ARG A 303 15.14 22.05 18.58
N LYS A 304 13.85 21.75 18.40
CA LYS A 304 12.78 22.76 18.25
C LYS A 304 12.69 23.69 19.46
N SER A 305 12.85 23.14 20.67
CA SER A 305 12.88 23.91 21.91
C SER A 305 14.08 24.87 21.96
N ARG A 306 15.28 24.39 21.61
CA ARG A 306 16.50 25.23 21.52
C ARG A 306 16.36 26.33 20.47
N GLU A 307 15.80 26.03 19.30
CA GLU A 307 15.57 27.03 18.25
C GLU A 307 14.54 28.09 18.65
N ALA A 308 13.45 27.67 19.30
CA ALA A 308 12.44 28.58 19.83
C ALA A 308 13.02 29.49 20.93
N LEU A 309 13.87 28.94 21.81
CA LEU A 309 14.61 29.70 22.81
C LEU A 309 15.56 30.71 22.15
N ALA A 310 16.40 30.28 21.21
CA ALA A 310 17.31 31.16 20.49
C ALA A 310 16.58 32.31 19.78
N LYS A 311 15.44 32.03 19.15
CA LYS A 311 14.59 33.06 18.54
C LYS A 311 14.02 34.05 19.56
N LYS A 312 13.62 33.59 20.75
CA LYS A 312 13.17 34.48 21.85
C LYS A 312 14.31 35.35 22.39
N TYR A 313 15.52 34.80 22.53
CA TYR A 313 16.69 35.55 22.99
C TYR A 313 17.16 36.60 21.98
N ASN A 314 17.15 36.30 20.68
CA ASN A 314 17.46 37.28 19.63
C ASN A 314 16.41 38.39 19.54
N LEU A 315 15.14 38.11 19.86
CA LEU A 315 14.09 39.13 19.94
C LEU A 315 14.20 40.01 21.20
N THR A 316 14.90 39.58 22.25
CA THR A 316 15.09 40.35 23.49
C THR A 316 16.36 41.21 23.46
N SER A 317 17.40 40.84 22.71
CA SER A 317 18.61 41.68 22.57
C SER A 317 18.39 42.97 21.77
N ASP A 318 17.39 43.00 20.87
CA ASP A 318 17.07 44.20 20.07
C ASP A 318 16.18 45.21 20.83
N GLY A 319 15.69 44.87 22.03
CA GLY A 319 14.81 45.71 22.85
C GLY A 319 15.52 46.60 23.89
N ASP A 320 16.77 46.30 24.25
CA ASP A 320 17.45 46.95 25.39
C ASP A 320 18.41 48.10 24.99
N ASN A 321 18.49 48.47 23.71
CA ASN A 321 19.39 49.54 23.22
C ASN A 321 18.68 50.87 22.86
N ALA A 322 17.52 51.16 23.46
CA ALA A 322 16.80 52.41 23.22
C ALA A 322 16.47 53.15 24.53
N ALA A 323 17.47 53.44 25.37
CA ALA A 323 17.35 54.45 26.43
C ALA A 323 18.71 54.88 27.01
N SER A 324 19.47 55.70 26.28
CA SER A 324 20.40 56.65 26.92
C SER A 324 20.77 57.80 25.97
N ASP A 325 19.80 58.63 25.62
CA ASP A 325 20.04 60.02 25.26
C ASP A 325 19.86 60.87 26.53
N ALA A 326 20.96 61.37 27.07
CA ALA A 326 20.97 62.53 27.95
C ALA A 326 22.33 63.25 27.81
N ASP A 327 22.24 64.44 27.21
CA ASP A 327 23.27 65.45 27.04
C ASP A 327 24.15 65.67 28.28
N LEU A 328 25.40 66.09 28.08
CA LEU A 328 26.02 67.20 28.82
C LEU A 328 27.27 67.74 28.10
N ASP A 329 27.20 69.03 27.83
CA ASP A 329 28.12 69.89 27.09
C ASP A 329 29.22 70.51 28.00
N SER A 330 30.25 71.05 27.35
CA SER A 330 31.18 72.13 27.78
C SER A 330 32.61 71.79 28.29
N SER A 331 33.54 71.84 27.33
CA SER A 331 34.68 72.77 27.19
C SER A 331 35.85 72.89 28.20
N ALA A 332 37.04 73.06 27.57
CA ALA A 332 38.30 73.69 28.02
C ALA A 332 39.28 72.77 28.79
N ASP A 333 40.60 72.76 28.59
CA ASP A 333 41.50 73.59 27.78
C ASP A 333 42.86 72.87 27.60
N SER A 334 43.52 73.16 26.48
CA SER A 334 44.97 73.18 26.16
C SER A 334 46.04 72.46 27.01
N ASN A 335 46.93 71.67 26.35
CA ASN A 335 48.28 72.07 25.85
C ASN A 335 49.37 70.95 25.80
N LEU A 336 50.18 71.04 24.72
CA LEU A 336 51.63 70.71 24.59
C LEU A 336 52.05 69.22 24.44
N SER A 337 52.43 68.79 23.23
CA SER A 337 53.81 68.73 22.63
C SER A 337 54.51 67.40 22.99
N GLU A 338 55.19 66.64 22.14
CA GLU A 338 56.15 66.96 21.07
C GLU A 338 56.51 65.64 20.33
N ASP A 339 56.79 65.74 19.02
CA ASP A 339 57.89 65.11 18.27
C ASP A 339 58.04 63.56 18.17
N SER A 340 57.94 63.01 16.95
CA SER A 340 59.07 62.64 16.05
C SER A 340 59.33 61.11 16.12
N ASP A 341 59.65 60.32 15.10
CA ASP A 341 60.03 60.48 13.69
C ASP A 341 60.14 59.05 13.11
N SER A 342 60.09 58.93 11.76
CA SER A 342 60.71 57.92 10.86
C SER A 342 60.54 56.40 11.13
N SER A 343 60.39 55.48 10.17
CA SER A 343 60.78 55.40 8.75
C SER A 343 60.20 54.09 8.14
N GLU A 344 59.86 54.13 6.83
CA GLU A 344 60.23 53.18 5.73
C GLU A 344 60.32 51.66 6.00
N GLU A 345 59.97 50.70 5.13
CA GLU A 345 59.86 50.58 3.67
C GLU A 345 59.15 49.20 3.43
N ALA A 346 58.15 49.09 2.55
CA ALA A 346 58.23 48.63 1.15
C ALA A 346 58.66 47.16 0.91
N GLY A 347 57.90 46.46 0.04
CA GLY A 347 58.25 45.17 -0.57
C GLY A 347 57.08 44.19 -0.62
N SER A 348 56.05 44.45 -1.42
CA SER A 348 55.90 43.92 -2.80
C SER A 348 55.70 42.39 -2.85
N GLU A 349 54.44 42.00 -3.11
CA GLU A 349 53.93 41.02 -4.10
C GLU A 349 54.95 40.46 -5.14
N PRO A 350 54.71 39.33 -5.85
CA PRO A 350 53.38 38.98 -6.41
C PRO A 350 53.02 37.48 -6.65
N THR A 351 51.72 37.30 -6.93
CA THR A 351 51.02 36.43 -7.92
C THR A 351 51.46 35.01 -8.30
N GLU A 352 50.42 34.15 -8.27
CA GLU A 352 49.97 33.16 -9.28
C GLU A 352 50.88 31.97 -9.66
N GLU A 353 50.41 30.76 -9.34
CA GLU A 353 49.78 29.86 -10.33
C GLU A 353 48.74 28.95 -9.66
#